data_AF-A0A1H5UHE2-F1
#
_entry.id   AF-A0A1H5UHE2-F1
#
_cell.length_a   1.000
_cell.length_b   1.000
_cell.length_c   1.000
_cell.angle_alpha   90.00
_cell.angle_beta   90.00
_cell.angle_gamma   90.00
#
_symmetry.space_group_name_H-M   'P 1'
#
loop_
_entity.id
_entity.type
_entity.pdbx_description
1 polymer ?
#
loop_
_entity_poly.entity_id
_entity_poly.type
_entity_poly.pdbx_seq_one_letter_code
_entity_poly.pdbx_strand_id
1 'polypeptide(L)'
;MNFSKVLIKWYLQNKRDLPWRNTTNPYPIWLSEIMLQQTRVVQGMPYFLSFTTAFPTVFDLAKANEEQVLKLWQGLGYYSRARNLHKTAQYVAFDLGGIFPDNYADLLKLKGIGEYTAAAIASFSYNETVPVVDGNVFRVLSRYFDIETDIAQASAKKEFAALAFELMPKDKPATFNQAIMEFGALQCVPKSPNCGSCVFNESCAALQKNKVDQLPVKSKKIKIRNRYFNYLVVADENDNTIIQKRTDKGIWHNLYEFPLIETEKEEDFDYVSEAVQGDYFKDNTVISMLEYNEKSIIHKLSHQHLHIKFWKVNLNGSIENGINKAVLRTFPFPIVIYNFIEKE
;
A
#
# COMPACT_ATOMS: atom_id res chain seq x y z
N MET A 1 -32.38 -12.67 5.91
CA MET A 1 -31.73 -13.81 6.62
C MET A 1 -31.25 -14.98 5.74
N ASN A 2 -31.54 -15.05 4.42
CA ASN A 2 -30.99 -16.10 3.54
C ASN A 2 -29.57 -15.76 3.01
N PHE A 3 -29.34 -14.52 2.57
CA PHE A 3 -28.07 -14.03 2.01
C PHE A 3 -26.84 -14.46 2.82
N SER A 4 -26.81 -14.11 4.11
CA SER A 4 -25.65 -14.33 4.98
C SER A 4 -25.34 -15.81 5.20
N LYS A 5 -26.37 -16.66 5.26
CA LYS A 5 -26.19 -18.12 5.41
C LYS A 5 -25.56 -18.72 4.16
N VAL A 6 -26.06 -18.35 2.98
CA VAL A 6 -25.50 -18.79 1.69
C VAL A 6 -24.07 -18.30 1.52
N LEU A 7 -23.82 -17.03 1.85
CA LEU A 7 -22.49 -16.42 1.80
C LEU A 7 -21.48 -17.15 2.69
N ILE A 8 -21.84 -17.38 3.97
CA ILE A 8 -20.97 -18.08 4.92
C ILE A 8 -20.73 -19.52 4.47
N LYS A 9 -21.76 -20.23 3.98
CA LYS A 9 -21.59 -21.59 3.45
C LYS A 9 -20.59 -21.62 2.29
N TRP A 10 -20.72 -20.70 1.34
CA TRP A 10 -19.77 -20.56 0.25
C TRP A 10 -18.35 -20.28 0.76
N TYR A 11 -18.20 -19.36 1.73
CA TYR A 11 -16.89 -19.01 2.29
C TYR A 11 -16.22 -20.21 2.97
N LEU A 12 -16.95 -21.00 3.75
CA LEU A 12 -16.39 -22.18 4.41
C LEU A 12 -15.86 -23.23 3.42
N GLN A 13 -16.37 -23.25 2.20
CA GLN A 13 -15.96 -24.17 1.13
C GLN A 13 -14.86 -23.60 0.21
N ASN A 14 -14.74 -22.26 0.13
CA ASN A 14 -13.92 -21.59 -0.89
C ASN A 14 -12.87 -20.63 -0.33
N LYS A 15 -12.81 -20.41 0.99
CA LYS A 15 -11.85 -19.49 1.59
C LYS A 15 -10.42 -19.90 1.27
N ARG A 16 -9.59 -18.92 0.92
CA ARG A 16 -8.14 -19.12 0.84
C ARG A 16 -7.58 -19.31 2.24
N ASP A 17 -6.61 -20.23 2.35
CA ASP A 17 -5.76 -20.36 3.52
C ASP A 17 -4.76 -19.20 3.55
N LEU A 18 -4.91 -18.31 4.54
CA LEU A 18 -4.09 -17.12 4.72
C LEU A 18 -3.61 -17.09 6.17
N PRO A 19 -2.31 -16.86 6.45
CA PRO A 19 -1.77 -16.97 7.80
C PRO A 19 -2.50 -16.12 8.85
N TRP A 20 -2.87 -14.88 8.48
CA TRP A 20 -3.61 -13.95 9.35
C TRP A 20 -5.07 -14.35 9.60
N ARG A 21 -5.60 -15.39 8.95
CA ARG A 21 -6.94 -15.96 9.25
C ARG A 21 -6.90 -17.11 10.24
N ASN A 22 -5.72 -17.65 10.53
CA ASN A 22 -5.53 -18.81 11.41
C ASN A 22 -5.20 -18.37 12.85
N THR A 23 -5.58 -17.15 13.22
CA THR A 23 -5.34 -16.56 14.54
C THR A 23 -6.43 -15.52 14.86
N THR A 24 -6.63 -15.25 16.14
CA THR A 24 -7.42 -14.10 16.64
C THR A 24 -6.51 -13.05 17.30
N ASN A 25 -5.18 -13.22 17.21
CA ASN A 25 -4.25 -12.24 17.75
C ASN A 25 -4.34 -10.94 16.92
N PRO A 26 -4.64 -9.78 17.54
CA PRO A 26 -4.81 -8.51 16.83
C PRO A 26 -3.53 -8.05 16.11
N TYR A 27 -2.34 -8.41 16.59
CA TYR A 27 -1.08 -7.96 15.98
C TYR A 27 -0.88 -8.44 14.54
N PRO A 28 -0.84 -9.76 14.24
CA PRO A 28 -0.72 -10.24 12.86
C PRO A 28 -1.94 -9.85 12.00
N ILE A 29 -3.14 -9.80 12.57
CA ILE A 29 -4.33 -9.34 11.84
C ILE A 29 -4.13 -7.89 11.39
N TRP A 30 -3.81 -6.98 12.32
CA TRP A 30 -3.55 -5.58 12.03
C TRP A 30 -2.44 -5.38 11.00
N LEU A 31 -1.31 -6.09 11.13
CA LEU A 31 -0.23 -6.04 10.14
C LEU A 31 -0.75 -6.37 8.73
N SER A 32 -1.49 -7.48 8.61
CA SER A 32 -2.04 -7.91 7.32
C SER A 32 -3.03 -6.89 6.74
N GLU A 33 -3.90 -6.33 7.58
CA GLU A 33 -4.89 -5.36 7.16
C GLU A 33 -4.24 -4.07 6.67
N ILE A 34 -3.18 -3.58 7.33
CA ILE A 34 -2.43 -2.40 6.87
C ILE A 34 -1.69 -2.72 5.56
N MET A 35 -1.03 -3.88 5.46
CA MET A 35 -0.28 -4.28 4.26
C MET A 35 -1.17 -4.44 3.03
N LEU A 36 -2.38 -4.96 3.20
CA LEU A 36 -3.31 -5.23 2.11
C LEU A 36 -4.15 -4.02 1.69
N GLN A 37 -4.02 -2.87 2.36
CA GLN A 37 -4.60 -1.62 1.88
C GLN A 37 -4.10 -1.29 0.47
N GLN A 38 -4.98 -1.41 -0.53
CA GLN A 38 -4.63 -1.20 -1.93
C GLN A 38 -3.49 -2.10 -2.44
N THR A 39 -3.31 -3.27 -1.83
CA THR A 39 -2.31 -4.26 -2.25
C THR A 39 -2.98 -5.63 -2.36
N ARG A 40 -2.70 -6.35 -3.45
CA ARG A 40 -3.26 -7.69 -3.66
C ARG A 40 -2.60 -8.68 -2.70
N VAL A 41 -3.37 -9.69 -2.26
CA VAL A 41 -2.88 -10.75 -1.37
C VAL A 41 -1.59 -11.41 -1.87
N VAL A 42 -1.51 -11.74 -3.16
CA VAL A 42 -0.32 -12.38 -3.76
C VAL A 42 0.93 -11.51 -3.60
N GLN A 43 0.79 -10.19 -3.69
CA GLN A 43 1.90 -9.26 -3.53
C GLN A 43 2.22 -9.00 -2.04
N GLY A 44 1.21 -8.96 -1.17
CA GLY A 44 1.39 -8.69 0.25
C GLY A 44 1.89 -9.88 1.07
N MET A 45 1.60 -11.12 0.64
CA MET A 45 1.93 -12.33 1.40
C MET A 45 3.42 -12.47 1.74
N PRO A 46 4.37 -12.30 0.80
CA PRO A 46 5.79 -12.40 1.12
C PRO A 46 6.23 -11.34 2.14
N TYR A 47 5.69 -10.11 2.05
CA TYR A 47 6.00 -9.04 2.99
C TYR A 47 5.46 -9.35 4.38
N PHE A 48 4.22 -9.85 4.47
CA PHE A 48 3.65 -10.27 5.75
C PHE A 48 4.52 -11.33 6.44
N LEU A 49 4.98 -12.34 5.70
CA LEU A 49 5.84 -13.40 6.23
C LEU A 49 7.20 -12.85 6.69
N SER A 50 7.84 -12.01 5.88
CA SER A 50 9.12 -11.37 6.25
C SER A 50 8.97 -10.47 7.48
N PHE A 51 7.90 -9.69 7.58
CA PHE A 51 7.63 -8.83 8.73
C PHE A 51 7.35 -9.61 10.01
N THR A 52 6.54 -10.66 9.94
CA THR A 52 6.22 -11.47 11.12
C THR A 52 7.40 -12.33 11.57
N THR A 53 8.33 -12.64 10.65
CA THR A 53 9.60 -13.27 10.98
C THR A 53 10.56 -12.28 11.66
N ALA A 54 10.71 -11.07 11.11
CA ALA A 54 11.61 -10.05 11.65
C ALA A 54 11.09 -9.41 12.95
N PHE A 55 9.77 -9.26 13.05
CA PHE A 55 9.07 -8.62 14.17
C PHE A 55 7.94 -9.53 14.68
N PRO A 56 8.26 -10.61 15.42
CA PRO A 56 7.27 -11.58 15.89
C PRO A 56 6.19 -10.99 16.78
N THR A 57 6.51 -9.96 17.56
CA THR A 57 5.58 -9.25 18.45
C THR A 57 5.52 -7.75 18.15
N VAL A 58 4.48 -7.09 18.66
CA VAL A 58 4.36 -5.63 18.58
C VAL A 58 5.53 -4.91 19.26
N PHE A 59 6.13 -5.51 20.29
CA PHE A 59 7.32 -4.97 20.96
C PHE A 59 8.56 -5.00 20.06
N ASP A 60 8.73 -6.06 19.27
CA ASP A 60 9.86 -6.17 18.34
C ASP A 60 9.74 -5.11 17.24
N LEU A 61 8.53 -4.92 16.70
CA LEU A 61 8.27 -3.87 15.73
C LEU A 61 8.45 -2.47 16.34
N ALA A 62 8.02 -2.25 17.58
CA ALA A 62 8.12 -0.97 18.26
C ALA A 62 9.57 -0.55 18.57
N LYS A 63 10.44 -1.53 18.85
CA LYS A 63 11.86 -1.31 19.15
C LYS A 63 12.73 -1.12 17.90
N ALA A 64 12.22 -1.52 16.72
CA ALA A 64 12.95 -1.41 15.48
C ALA A 64 13.22 0.05 15.11
N ASN A 65 14.32 0.30 14.41
CA ASN A 65 14.56 1.63 13.84
C ASN A 65 13.63 1.83 12.63
N GLU A 66 13.15 3.05 12.41
CA GLU A 66 12.22 3.34 11.30
C GLU A 66 12.81 2.91 9.94
N GLU A 67 14.12 3.03 9.74
CA GLU A 67 14.79 2.61 8.51
C GLU A 67 14.73 1.09 8.28
N GLN A 68 14.82 0.28 9.33
CA GLN A 68 14.65 -1.18 9.22
C GLN A 68 13.23 -1.54 8.80
N VAL A 69 12.23 -0.84 9.38
CA VAL A 69 10.83 -1.02 9.01
C VAL A 69 10.59 -0.60 7.56
N LEU A 70 11.11 0.55 7.13
CA LEU A 70 10.99 1.03 5.75
C LEU A 70 11.72 0.12 4.76
N LYS A 71 12.85 -0.47 5.16
CA LYS A 71 13.62 -1.41 4.33
C LYS A 71 12.86 -2.71 4.10
N LEU A 72 12.23 -3.26 5.14
CA LEU A 72 11.38 -4.44 4.97
C LEU A 72 10.10 -4.10 4.17
N TRP A 73 9.59 -2.87 4.26
CA TRP A 73 8.42 -2.39 3.48
C TRP A 73 8.75 -2.06 2.02
N GLN A 74 10.04 -2.07 1.65
CA GLN A 74 10.54 -1.60 0.37
C GLN A 74 9.91 -2.37 -0.80
N GLY A 75 9.20 -1.66 -1.67
CA GLY A 75 8.51 -2.25 -2.82
C GLY A 75 7.00 -2.47 -2.63
N LEU A 76 6.48 -2.42 -1.39
CA LEU A 76 5.05 -2.54 -1.12
C LEU A 76 4.27 -1.23 -1.42
N GLY A 77 4.98 -0.11 -1.49
CA GLY A 77 4.40 1.21 -1.78
C GLY A 77 3.62 1.81 -0.61
N TYR A 78 3.15 3.06 -0.78
CA TYR A 78 2.44 3.82 0.26
C TYR A 78 3.15 3.81 1.62
N TYR A 79 4.41 4.27 1.65
CA TYR A 79 5.29 4.21 2.83
C TYR A 79 4.79 4.97 4.07
N SER A 80 3.80 5.86 3.93
CA SER A 80 3.10 6.42 5.08
C SER A 80 2.41 5.34 5.93
N ARG A 81 1.96 4.23 5.31
CA ARG A 81 1.42 3.06 6.03
C ARG A 81 2.46 2.47 6.96
N ALA A 82 3.67 2.19 6.47
CA ALA A 82 4.77 1.66 7.28
C ALA A 82 5.11 2.56 8.47
N ARG A 83 5.22 3.87 8.24
CA ARG A 83 5.53 4.84 9.30
C ARG A 83 4.41 4.97 10.33
N ASN A 84 3.15 5.00 9.89
CA ASN A 84 2.02 5.05 10.81
C ASN A 84 1.89 3.73 11.59
N LEU A 85 2.11 2.60 10.93
CA LEU A 85 2.17 1.27 11.53
C LEU A 85 3.25 1.22 12.62
N HIS A 86 4.45 1.71 12.33
CA HIS A 86 5.52 1.75 13.33
C HIS A 86 5.17 2.65 14.52
N LYS A 87 4.64 3.86 14.28
CA LYS A 87 4.20 4.77 15.36
C LYS A 87 3.09 4.15 16.22
N THR A 88 2.16 3.43 15.60
CA THR A 88 1.10 2.72 16.34
C THR A 88 1.65 1.51 17.09
N ALA A 89 2.64 0.79 16.54
CA ALA A 89 3.31 -0.28 17.27
C ALA A 89 3.98 0.24 18.54
N GLN A 90 4.68 1.37 18.45
CA GLN A 90 5.31 2.04 19.60
C GLN A 90 4.29 2.40 20.67
N TYR A 91 3.19 3.03 20.28
CA TYR A 91 2.12 3.38 21.20
C TYR A 91 1.49 2.14 21.86
N VAL A 92 1.14 1.12 21.07
CA VAL A 92 0.55 -0.11 21.62
C VAL A 92 1.52 -0.82 22.56
N ALA A 93 2.81 -0.92 22.19
CA ALA A 93 3.81 -1.60 22.99
C ALA A 93 4.12 -0.87 24.30
N PHE A 94 4.36 0.44 24.25
CA PHE A 94 4.92 1.18 25.39
C PHE A 94 3.84 1.88 26.22
N ASP A 95 2.73 2.33 25.63
CA ASP A 95 1.66 3.03 26.34
C ASP A 95 0.49 2.11 26.71
N LEU A 96 0.21 1.08 25.90
CA LEU A 96 -0.87 0.11 26.15
C LEU A 96 -0.39 -1.27 26.63
N GLY A 97 0.90 -1.41 26.96
CA GLY A 97 1.46 -2.66 27.48
C GLY A 97 1.41 -3.83 26.49
N GLY A 98 1.42 -3.55 25.19
CA GLY A 98 1.33 -4.55 24.13
C GLY A 98 -0.07 -5.04 23.80
N ILE A 99 -1.11 -4.46 24.42
CA ILE A 99 -2.50 -4.88 24.24
C ILE A 99 -3.20 -3.90 23.31
N PHE A 100 -3.70 -4.41 22.18
CA PHE A 100 -4.56 -3.63 21.30
C PHE A 100 -5.93 -3.38 21.97
N PRO A 101 -6.55 -2.21 21.75
CA PRO A 101 -7.93 -2.00 22.17
C PRO A 101 -8.86 -3.05 21.56
N ASP A 102 -9.84 -3.48 22.35
CA ASP A 102 -10.74 -4.60 22.03
C ASP A 102 -12.04 -4.19 21.33
N ASN A 103 -12.20 -2.88 21.06
CA ASN A 103 -13.41 -2.32 20.48
C ASN A 103 -13.09 -1.34 19.34
N TYR A 104 -14.03 -1.24 18.41
CA TYR A 104 -13.96 -0.41 17.21
C TYR A 104 -13.66 1.06 17.53
N ALA A 105 -14.32 1.61 18.55
CA ALA A 105 -14.23 3.03 18.87
C ALA A 105 -12.82 3.43 19.31
N ASP A 106 -12.13 2.57 20.07
CA ASP A 106 -10.76 2.81 20.52
C ASP A 106 -9.72 2.44 19.46
N LEU A 107 -9.96 1.36 18.70
CA LEU A 107 -9.12 1.01 17.55
C LEU A 107 -9.07 2.13 16.51
N LEU A 108 -10.18 2.82 16.27
CA LEU A 108 -10.28 3.95 15.33
C LEU A 108 -9.42 5.16 15.73
N LYS A 109 -9.05 5.29 17.02
CA LYS A 109 -8.18 6.37 17.50
C LYS A 109 -6.71 6.14 17.18
N LEU A 110 -6.33 4.90 16.84
CA LEU A 110 -4.94 4.55 16.54
C LEU A 110 -4.48 5.12 15.20
N LYS A 111 -3.23 5.57 15.14
CA LYS A 111 -2.69 6.23 13.95
C LYS A 111 -2.62 5.28 12.76
N GLY A 112 -3.16 5.73 11.62
CA GLY A 112 -3.20 4.91 10.40
C GLY A 112 -4.25 3.80 10.41
N ILE A 113 -5.06 3.69 11.47
CA ILE A 113 -6.24 2.82 11.51
C ILE A 113 -7.45 3.67 11.12
N GLY A 114 -7.99 3.40 9.93
CA GLY A 114 -9.28 3.95 9.51
C GLY A 114 -10.43 3.00 9.85
N GLU A 115 -11.66 3.44 9.61
CA GLU A 115 -12.88 2.69 9.94
C GLU A 115 -12.87 1.23 9.44
N TYR A 116 -12.36 0.97 8.23
CA TYR A 116 -12.26 -0.40 7.72
C TYR A 116 -11.33 -1.26 8.59
N THR A 117 -10.11 -0.78 8.87
CA THR A 117 -9.13 -1.54 9.65
C THR A 117 -9.55 -1.68 11.11
N ALA A 118 -10.19 -0.66 11.69
CA ALA A 118 -10.77 -0.74 13.03
C ALA A 118 -11.87 -1.82 13.08
N ALA A 119 -12.81 -1.81 12.12
CA ALA A 119 -13.87 -2.82 12.04
C ALA A 119 -13.32 -4.24 11.80
N ALA A 120 -12.29 -4.36 10.97
CA ALA A 120 -11.62 -5.63 10.71
C ALA A 120 -10.99 -6.20 11.98
N ILE A 121 -10.20 -5.41 12.72
CA ILE A 121 -9.54 -5.88 13.96
C ILE A 121 -10.59 -6.19 15.04
N ALA A 122 -11.54 -5.27 15.27
CA ALA A 122 -12.64 -5.43 16.22
C ALA A 122 -13.44 -6.71 15.97
N SER A 123 -13.77 -6.98 14.71
CA SER A 123 -14.53 -8.16 14.33
C SER A 123 -13.67 -9.42 14.37
N PHE A 124 -12.49 -9.43 13.76
CA PHE A 124 -11.69 -10.65 13.59
C PHE A 124 -11.00 -11.11 14.88
N SER A 125 -10.61 -10.18 15.74
CA SER A 125 -9.86 -10.47 16.96
C SER A 125 -10.80 -10.58 18.17
N TYR A 126 -11.85 -9.76 18.22
CA TYR A 126 -12.71 -9.59 19.41
C TYR A 126 -14.18 -9.94 19.15
N ASN A 127 -14.53 -10.38 17.93
CA ASN A 127 -15.88 -10.76 17.53
C ASN A 127 -16.92 -9.64 17.73
N GLU A 128 -16.50 -8.37 17.71
CA GLU A 128 -17.43 -7.24 17.75
C GLU A 128 -18.30 -7.23 16.48
N THR A 129 -19.59 -6.93 16.66
CA THR A 129 -20.56 -6.86 15.56
C THR A 129 -20.44 -5.51 14.84
N VAL A 130 -19.38 -5.35 14.04
CA VAL A 130 -19.13 -4.14 13.24
C VAL A 130 -18.81 -4.55 11.80
N PRO A 131 -19.50 -4.01 10.78
CA PRO A 131 -19.28 -4.36 9.38
C PRO A 131 -17.99 -3.77 8.85
N VAL A 132 -17.25 -4.60 8.11
CA VAL A 132 -16.18 -4.11 7.23
C VAL A 132 -16.79 -3.66 5.91
N VAL A 133 -16.41 -2.46 5.45
CA VAL A 133 -16.85 -1.94 4.14
C VAL A 133 -15.64 -1.48 3.36
N ASP A 134 -15.24 -2.30 2.39
CA ASP A 134 -14.18 -2.03 1.42
C ASP A 134 -14.74 -2.03 -0.02
N GLY A 135 -13.85 -1.89 -1.01
CA GLY A 135 -14.25 -1.93 -2.42
C GLY A 135 -14.87 -3.26 -2.86
N ASN A 136 -14.58 -4.38 -2.18
CA ASN A 136 -15.20 -5.67 -2.42
C ASN A 136 -16.64 -5.69 -1.91
N VAL A 137 -16.85 -5.25 -0.67
CA VAL A 137 -18.17 -5.17 -0.03
C VAL A 137 -19.08 -4.20 -0.76
N PHE A 138 -18.60 -3.00 -1.11
CA PHE A 138 -19.35 -2.07 -1.95
C PHE A 138 -19.86 -2.75 -3.22
N ARG A 139 -18.99 -3.46 -3.94
CA ARG A 139 -19.37 -4.13 -5.20
C ARG A 139 -20.36 -5.27 -5.00
N VAL A 140 -20.15 -6.12 -3.99
CA VAL A 140 -21.05 -7.24 -3.70
C VAL A 140 -22.44 -6.74 -3.34
N LEU A 141 -22.54 -5.79 -2.41
CA LEU A 141 -23.83 -5.25 -1.97
C LEU A 141 -24.51 -4.44 -3.07
N SER A 142 -23.75 -3.63 -3.83
CA SER A 142 -24.32 -2.86 -4.94
C SER A 142 -24.96 -3.78 -5.96
N ARG A 143 -24.26 -4.84 -6.37
CA ARG A 143 -24.76 -5.78 -7.38
C ARG A 143 -25.90 -6.63 -6.85
N TYR A 144 -25.79 -7.17 -5.64
CA TYR A 144 -26.81 -8.05 -5.11
C TYR A 144 -28.14 -7.31 -4.88
N PHE A 145 -28.10 -6.08 -4.37
CA PHE A 145 -29.28 -5.28 -4.02
C PHE A 145 -29.67 -4.21 -5.06
N ASP A 146 -28.93 -4.10 -6.18
CA ASP A 146 -29.12 -3.06 -7.21
C ASP A 146 -29.03 -1.63 -6.64
N ILE A 147 -28.02 -1.38 -5.80
CA ILE A 147 -27.77 -0.05 -5.20
C ILE A 147 -26.91 0.77 -6.16
N GLU A 148 -27.46 1.89 -6.63
CA GLU A 148 -26.80 2.81 -7.57
C GLU A 148 -26.10 3.99 -6.91
N THR A 149 -26.14 4.08 -5.57
CA THR A 149 -25.42 5.11 -4.83
C THR A 149 -23.94 5.12 -5.22
N ASP A 150 -23.45 6.28 -5.65
CA ASP A 150 -22.06 6.45 -6.05
C ASP A 150 -21.12 6.28 -4.85
N ILE A 151 -20.27 5.25 -4.91
CA ILE A 151 -19.38 4.86 -3.81
C ILE A 151 -18.26 5.89 -3.56
N ALA A 152 -18.12 6.90 -4.43
CA ALA A 152 -17.25 8.05 -4.19
C ALA A 152 -17.87 9.09 -3.24
N GLN A 153 -19.18 9.03 -2.97
CA GLN A 153 -19.86 9.94 -2.05
C GLN A 153 -19.65 9.53 -0.59
N ALA A 154 -19.56 10.51 0.30
CA ALA A 154 -19.40 10.26 1.74
C ALA A 154 -20.60 9.51 2.35
N SER A 155 -21.81 9.75 1.83
CA SER A 155 -23.05 9.08 2.25
C SER A 155 -23.06 7.58 1.99
N ALA A 156 -22.44 7.13 0.89
CA ALA A 156 -22.43 5.73 0.47
C ALA A 156 -21.89 4.82 1.58
N LYS A 157 -20.82 5.23 2.26
CA LYS A 157 -20.24 4.41 3.32
C LYS A 157 -21.22 4.14 4.46
N LYS A 158 -22.02 5.15 4.85
CA LYS A 158 -23.03 5.02 5.91
C LYS A 158 -24.16 4.08 5.48
N GLU A 159 -24.65 4.22 4.26
CA GLU A 159 -25.68 3.34 3.68
C GLU A 159 -25.22 1.87 3.65
N PHE A 160 -24.04 1.62 3.08
CA PHE A 160 -23.51 0.27 2.94
C PHE A 160 -23.13 -0.35 4.28
N ALA A 161 -22.65 0.44 5.24
CA ALA A 161 -22.41 -0.03 6.60
C ALA A 161 -23.72 -0.43 7.30
N ALA A 162 -24.78 0.38 7.18
CA ALA A 162 -26.09 0.05 7.75
C ALA A 162 -26.66 -1.25 7.16
N LEU A 163 -26.59 -1.42 5.84
CA LEU A 163 -27.03 -2.63 5.17
C LEU A 163 -26.18 -3.84 5.56
N ALA A 164 -24.85 -3.71 5.58
CA ALA A 164 -23.96 -4.79 6.01
C ALA A 164 -24.23 -5.21 7.46
N PHE A 165 -24.52 -4.25 8.35
CA PHE A 165 -24.90 -4.52 9.73
C PHE A 165 -26.23 -5.27 9.83
N GLU A 166 -27.26 -4.89 9.05
CA GLU A 166 -28.55 -5.59 9.01
C GLU A 166 -28.41 -7.05 8.54
N LEU A 167 -27.53 -7.29 7.58
CA LEU A 167 -27.26 -8.64 7.05
C LEU A 167 -26.38 -9.47 8.00
N MET A 168 -25.63 -8.84 8.90
CA MET A 168 -24.63 -9.53 9.71
C MET A 168 -25.28 -10.42 10.79
N PRO A 169 -24.94 -11.72 10.86
CA PRO A 169 -25.32 -12.55 11.99
C PRO A 169 -24.53 -12.16 13.24
N LYS A 170 -25.24 -11.84 14.33
CA LYS A 170 -24.66 -11.37 15.61
C LYS A 170 -23.77 -12.40 16.30
N ASP A 171 -23.99 -13.69 16.04
CA ASP A 171 -23.20 -14.80 16.60
C ASP A 171 -21.90 -15.05 15.82
N LYS A 172 -21.81 -14.59 14.56
CA LYS A 172 -20.66 -14.86 13.66
C LYS A 172 -20.23 -13.64 12.82
N PRO A 173 -20.02 -12.46 13.43
CA PRO A 173 -19.66 -11.24 12.70
C PRO A 173 -18.33 -11.38 11.96
N ALA A 174 -17.32 -11.99 12.60
CA ALA A 174 -16.00 -12.22 12.00
C ALA A 174 -16.09 -13.06 10.71
N THR A 175 -16.83 -14.17 10.76
CA THR A 175 -17.01 -15.06 9.62
C THR A 175 -17.77 -14.36 8.49
N PHE A 176 -18.80 -13.59 8.80
CA PHE A 176 -19.55 -12.83 7.79
C PHE A 176 -18.67 -11.81 7.08
N ASN A 177 -17.93 -10.99 7.83
CA ASN A 177 -17.04 -9.97 7.30
C ASN A 177 -15.97 -10.59 6.37
N GLN A 178 -15.31 -11.68 6.80
CA GLN A 178 -14.37 -12.39 5.94
C GLN A 178 -15.05 -12.98 4.71
N ALA A 179 -16.26 -13.53 4.86
CA ALA A 179 -17.00 -14.14 3.78
C ALA A 179 -17.36 -13.14 2.67
N ILE A 180 -17.88 -11.96 3.02
CA ILE A 180 -18.26 -10.95 2.03
C ILE A 180 -17.05 -10.37 1.30
N MET A 181 -15.95 -10.14 2.01
CA MET A 181 -14.68 -9.69 1.42
C MET A 181 -14.14 -10.73 0.44
N GLU A 182 -14.09 -12.00 0.86
CA GLU A 182 -13.57 -13.11 0.04
C GLU A 182 -14.46 -13.35 -1.18
N PHE A 183 -15.78 -13.26 -1.00
CA PHE A 183 -16.74 -13.40 -2.09
C PHE A 183 -16.55 -12.33 -3.15
N GLY A 184 -16.36 -11.06 -2.75
CA GLY A 184 -15.99 -10.01 -3.69
C GLY A 184 -14.63 -10.25 -4.35
N ALA A 185 -13.66 -10.78 -3.61
CA ALA A 185 -12.31 -11.03 -4.14
C ALA A 185 -12.24 -12.18 -5.16
N LEU A 186 -13.03 -13.24 -5.00
CA LEU A 186 -12.93 -14.47 -5.82
C LEU A 186 -14.11 -14.69 -6.76
N GLN A 187 -15.35 -14.41 -6.33
CA GLN A 187 -16.56 -14.72 -7.09
C GLN A 187 -17.10 -13.47 -7.81
N CYS A 188 -17.47 -12.45 -7.05
CA CYS A 188 -18.02 -11.21 -7.57
C CYS A 188 -16.90 -10.22 -7.89
N VAL A 189 -16.01 -10.58 -8.82
CA VAL A 189 -14.86 -9.76 -9.23
C VAL A 189 -15.26 -8.55 -10.08
N PRO A 190 -14.41 -7.50 -10.20
CA PRO A 190 -14.78 -6.27 -10.90
C PRO A 190 -15.19 -6.46 -12.36
N LYS A 191 -14.45 -7.26 -13.13
CA LYS A 191 -14.68 -7.50 -14.56
C LYS A 191 -15.04 -8.95 -14.79
N SER A 192 -16.06 -9.20 -15.60
CA SER A 192 -16.47 -10.54 -16.04
C SER A 192 -16.59 -11.55 -14.88
N PRO A 193 -17.34 -11.24 -13.80
CA PRO A 193 -17.58 -12.22 -12.74
C PRO A 193 -18.29 -13.44 -13.30
N ASN A 194 -17.96 -14.64 -12.79
CA ASN A 194 -18.60 -15.88 -13.23
C ASN A 194 -20.00 -16.01 -12.60
N CYS A 195 -20.94 -15.18 -13.06
CA CYS A 195 -22.30 -15.15 -12.54
C CYS A 195 -23.04 -16.48 -12.72
N GLY A 196 -22.73 -17.26 -13.76
CA GLY A 196 -23.37 -18.56 -14.03
C GLY A 196 -23.15 -19.61 -12.92
N SER A 197 -22.01 -19.58 -12.25
CA SER A 197 -21.70 -20.46 -11.10
C SER A 197 -21.89 -19.79 -9.74
N CYS A 198 -22.34 -18.54 -9.73
CA CYS A 198 -22.50 -17.76 -8.51
C CYS A 198 -23.64 -18.33 -7.67
N VAL A 199 -23.39 -18.57 -6.37
CA VAL A 199 -24.42 -19.03 -5.41
C VAL A 199 -25.59 -18.05 -5.22
N PHE A 200 -25.45 -16.82 -5.73
CA PHE A 200 -26.49 -15.79 -5.74
C PHE A 200 -27.07 -15.53 -7.13
N ASN A 201 -26.80 -16.38 -8.13
CA ASN A 201 -27.26 -16.17 -9.51
C ASN A 201 -28.76 -15.83 -9.58
N GLU A 202 -29.60 -16.67 -8.98
CA GLU A 202 -31.07 -16.51 -9.03
C GLU A 202 -31.60 -15.31 -8.22
N SER A 203 -30.81 -14.79 -7.28
CA SER A 203 -31.25 -13.75 -6.33
C SER A 203 -30.53 -12.41 -6.49
N CYS A 204 -29.54 -12.32 -7.37
CA CYS A 204 -28.76 -11.10 -7.60
C CYS A 204 -29.53 -10.12 -8.49
N ALA A 205 -29.99 -9.00 -7.92
CA ALA A 205 -30.81 -8.02 -8.63
C ALA A 205 -30.09 -7.42 -9.85
N ALA A 206 -28.79 -7.11 -9.75
CA ALA A 206 -28.03 -6.59 -10.89
C ALA A 206 -27.86 -7.61 -12.01
N LEU A 207 -27.83 -8.92 -11.73
CA LEU A 207 -27.81 -9.93 -12.78
C LEU A 207 -29.14 -9.97 -13.52
N GLN A 208 -30.25 -10.01 -12.79
CA GLN A 208 -31.59 -10.01 -13.37
C GLN A 208 -31.90 -8.75 -14.20
N LYS A 209 -31.27 -7.62 -13.85
CA LYS A 209 -31.43 -6.33 -14.52
C LYS A 209 -30.32 -5.99 -15.52
N ASN A 210 -29.38 -6.90 -15.80
CA ASN A 210 -28.23 -6.66 -16.69
C ASN A 210 -27.35 -5.45 -16.30
N LYS A 211 -27.15 -5.21 -14.99
CA LYS A 211 -26.38 -4.10 -14.41
C LYS A 211 -25.06 -4.51 -13.75
N VAL A 212 -24.66 -5.78 -13.86
CA VAL A 212 -23.43 -6.29 -13.19
C VAL A 212 -22.19 -5.47 -13.55
N ASP A 213 -22.01 -5.11 -14.82
CA ASP A 213 -20.86 -4.32 -15.30
C ASP A 213 -21.00 -2.81 -15.04
N GLN A 214 -22.18 -2.36 -14.61
CA GLN A 214 -22.47 -0.96 -14.29
C GLN A 214 -22.28 -0.65 -12.80
N LEU A 215 -22.29 -1.69 -11.96
CA LEU A 215 -22.23 -1.57 -10.50
C LEU A 215 -20.90 -2.12 -9.93
N PRO A 216 -20.33 -1.47 -8.89
CA PRO A 216 -20.83 -0.26 -8.23
C PRO A 216 -20.59 1.02 -9.06
N VAL A 217 -21.47 2.02 -8.91
CA VAL A 217 -21.26 3.34 -9.52
C VAL A 217 -20.07 4.03 -8.85
N LYS A 218 -19.14 4.57 -9.65
CA LYS A 218 -17.98 5.33 -9.17
C LYS A 218 -17.65 6.48 -10.12
N SER A 219 -18.07 7.70 -9.79
CA SER A 219 -17.95 8.84 -10.71
C SER A 219 -16.56 9.50 -10.74
N LYS A 220 -15.81 9.44 -9.63
CA LYS A 220 -14.59 10.26 -9.47
C LYS A 220 -13.36 9.61 -10.10
N LYS A 221 -12.88 10.18 -11.23
CA LYS A 221 -11.53 9.93 -11.76
C LYS A 221 -10.53 10.88 -11.09
N ILE A 222 -9.43 10.32 -10.59
CA ILE A 222 -8.35 11.10 -9.97
C ILE A 222 -7.56 11.79 -11.09
N LYS A 223 -7.34 13.11 -10.97
CA LYS A 223 -6.45 13.84 -11.89
C LYS A 223 -5.01 13.39 -11.63
N ILE A 224 -4.33 12.92 -12.68
CA ILE A 224 -2.94 12.46 -12.62
C ILE A 224 -2.03 13.62 -13.05
N ARG A 225 -1.03 13.95 -12.22
CA ARG A 225 0.02 14.93 -12.55
C ARG A 225 1.27 14.20 -13.08
N ASN A 226 1.91 14.73 -14.12
CA ASN A 226 3.25 14.27 -14.52
C ASN A 226 4.33 15.06 -13.78
N ARG A 227 5.42 14.39 -13.42
CA ARG A 227 6.65 14.98 -12.86
C ARG A 227 7.85 14.33 -13.53
N TYR A 228 8.92 15.09 -13.72
CA TYR A 228 10.09 14.66 -14.49
C TYR A 228 11.32 14.72 -13.58
N PHE A 229 11.90 13.56 -13.32
CA PHE A 229 12.93 13.34 -12.30
C PHE A 229 14.24 12.93 -12.99
N ASN A 230 15.27 13.73 -12.79
CA ASN A 230 16.62 13.46 -13.26
C ASN A 230 17.50 13.13 -12.05
N TYR A 231 17.72 11.83 -11.80
CA TYR A 231 18.55 11.34 -10.71
C TYR A 231 20.02 11.32 -11.12
N LEU A 232 20.87 11.98 -10.35
CA LEU A 232 22.31 12.04 -10.56
C LEU A 232 23.01 10.94 -9.76
N VAL A 233 23.50 9.92 -10.46
CA VAL A 233 24.23 8.80 -9.87
C VAL A 233 25.70 9.14 -9.93
N VAL A 234 26.18 9.71 -8.84
CA VAL A 234 27.54 10.24 -8.74
C VAL A 234 28.50 9.12 -8.34
N ALA A 235 29.68 9.06 -8.95
CA ALA A 235 30.78 8.22 -8.54
C ALA A 235 32.06 9.06 -8.39
N ASP A 236 32.78 8.86 -7.29
CA ASP A 236 34.13 9.38 -7.10
C ASP A 236 35.19 8.37 -7.57
N GLU A 237 36.48 8.69 -7.42
CA GLU A 237 37.58 7.79 -7.83
C GLU A 237 37.61 6.44 -7.09
N ASN A 238 36.89 6.33 -5.97
CA ASN A 238 36.79 5.12 -5.15
C ASN A 238 35.43 4.41 -5.32
N ASP A 239 34.66 4.74 -6.35
CA ASP A 239 33.30 4.24 -6.59
C ASP A 239 32.32 4.52 -5.44
N ASN A 240 32.58 5.56 -4.63
CA ASN A 240 31.62 6.03 -3.64
C ASN A 240 30.58 6.94 -4.28
N THR A 241 29.38 6.94 -3.71
CA THR A 241 28.27 7.78 -4.17
C THR A 241 27.72 8.66 -3.03
N ILE A 242 26.85 9.60 -3.39
CA ILE A 242 26.05 10.37 -2.44
C ILE A 242 24.57 10.03 -2.57
N ILE A 243 23.89 10.05 -1.43
CA ILE A 243 22.44 9.93 -1.34
C ILE A 243 21.93 10.94 -0.33
N GLN A 244 20.65 11.30 -0.47
CA GLN A 244 19.96 12.16 0.45
C GLN A 244 18.69 11.49 0.95
N LYS A 245 18.31 11.79 2.19
CA LYS A 245 17.04 11.36 2.77
C LYS A 245 15.96 12.39 2.43
N ARG A 246 14.83 11.92 1.89
CA ARG A 246 13.69 12.78 1.58
C ARG A 246 12.97 13.23 2.85
N THR A 247 13.31 14.41 3.37
CA THR A 247 12.70 15.01 4.57
C THR A 247 11.44 15.83 4.24
N ASP A 248 11.28 16.28 3.00
CA ASP A 248 10.10 17.03 2.57
C ASP A 248 8.83 16.19 2.62
N LYS A 249 7.70 16.87 2.87
CA LYS A 249 6.37 16.26 2.79
C LYS A 249 6.08 15.88 1.34
N GLY A 250 5.76 14.62 1.09
CA GLY A 250 5.37 14.17 -0.24
C GLY A 250 5.54 12.68 -0.44
N ILE A 251 5.80 12.30 -1.70
CA ILE A 251 6.11 10.92 -2.05
C ILE A 251 7.44 10.52 -1.41
N TRP A 252 7.54 9.25 -1.03
CA TRP A 252 8.79 8.63 -0.55
C TRP A 252 9.45 9.34 0.65
N HIS A 253 8.68 10.10 1.43
CA HIS A 253 9.17 10.72 2.66
C HIS A 253 9.85 9.69 3.58
N ASN A 254 11.02 10.05 4.12
CA ASN A 254 11.96 9.24 4.89
C ASN A 254 12.64 8.07 4.15
N LEU A 255 12.48 7.97 2.83
CA LEU A 255 13.32 7.11 2.00
C LEU A 255 14.54 7.88 1.50
N TYR A 256 15.54 7.11 1.05
CA TYR A 256 16.74 7.64 0.42
C TYR A 256 16.55 7.74 -1.09
N GLU A 257 17.30 8.64 -1.69
CA GLU A 257 17.40 8.82 -3.13
C GLU A 257 18.76 9.39 -3.51
N PHE A 258 19.11 9.29 -4.79
CA PHE A 258 20.20 10.05 -5.38
C PHE A 258 19.83 11.54 -5.47
N PRO A 259 20.81 12.45 -5.57
CA PRO A 259 20.54 13.85 -5.90
C PRO A 259 19.60 13.97 -7.10
N LEU A 260 18.63 14.89 -7.00
CA LEU A 260 17.50 14.96 -7.92
C LEU A 260 17.37 16.36 -8.51
N ILE A 261 17.40 16.46 -9.83
CA ILE A 261 16.93 17.63 -10.58
C ILE A 261 15.51 17.34 -11.06
N GLU A 262 14.52 18.00 -10.47
CA GLU A 262 13.13 17.92 -10.92
C GLU A 262 12.81 19.03 -11.92
N THR A 263 12.23 18.66 -13.07
CA THR A 263 11.91 19.57 -14.18
C THR A 263 10.41 19.55 -14.49
N GLU A 264 9.92 20.56 -15.22
CA GLU A 264 8.50 20.65 -15.61
C GLU A 264 8.13 19.72 -16.77
N LYS A 265 9.12 19.35 -17.58
CA LYS A 265 9.02 18.47 -18.75
C LYS A 265 10.26 17.57 -18.85
N GLU A 266 10.25 16.64 -19.79
CA GLU A 266 11.43 15.84 -20.10
C GLU A 266 12.48 16.73 -20.79
N GLU A 267 13.69 16.75 -20.24
CA GLU A 267 14.81 17.55 -20.75
C GLU A 267 15.87 16.63 -21.39
N ASP A 268 16.73 17.24 -22.21
CA ASP A 268 17.83 16.57 -22.92
C ASP A 268 19.15 16.60 -22.13
N PHE A 269 20.18 15.99 -22.72
CA PHE A 269 21.50 15.91 -22.13
C PHE A 269 22.10 17.30 -21.86
N ASP A 270 21.94 18.24 -22.78
CA ASP A 270 22.57 19.56 -22.71
C ASP A 270 22.04 20.34 -21.50
N TYR A 271 20.71 20.36 -21.31
CA TYR A 271 20.10 21.02 -20.15
C TYR A 271 20.56 20.42 -18.82
N VAL A 272 20.55 19.08 -18.69
CA VAL A 272 20.92 18.42 -17.42
C VAL A 272 22.42 18.58 -17.15
N SER A 273 23.26 18.50 -18.18
CA SER A 273 24.72 18.69 -18.07
C SER A 273 25.06 20.10 -17.57
N GLU A 274 24.42 21.13 -18.11
CA GLU A 274 24.60 22.52 -17.64
C GLU A 274 24.19 22.68 -16.17
N ALA A 275 23.04 22.13 -15.78
CA ALA A 275 22.56 22.20 -14.40
C ALA A 275 23.49 21.47 -13.39
N VAL A 276 24.09 20.35 -13.81
CA VAL A 276 25.05 19.59 -12.99
C VAL A 276 26.35 20.38 -12.75
N GLN A 277 26.88 21.02 -13.79
CA GLN A 277 28.09 21.86 -13.69
C GLN A 277 27.84 23.13 -12.87
N GLY A 278 26.63 23.68 -12.93
CA GLY A 278 26.24 24.90 -12.25
C GLY A 278 26.09 24.74 -10.74
N ASP A 279 25.15 23.92 -10.29
CA ASP A 279 24.62 24.02 -8.91
C ASP A 279 24.97 22.85 -7.98
N TYR A 280 25.34 21.67 -8.50
CA TYR A 280 25.45 20.44 -7.70
C TYR A 280 26.86 20.07 -7.27
N PHE A 281 27.90 20.40 -8.05
CA PHE A 281 29.28 19.98 -7.78
C PHE A 281 30.29 21.12 -7.91
N LYS A 282 29.98 22.33 -7.42
CA LYS A 282 30.89 23.49 -7.51
C LYS A 282 32.31 23.23 -6.98
N ASP A 283 32.43 22.37 -5.98
CA ASP A 283 33.70 22.03 -5.33
C ASP A 283 34.41 20.80 -5.94
N ASN A 284 33.77 20.08 -6.88
CA ASN A 284 34.31 18.87 -7.50
C ASN A 284 34.24 18.94 -9.03
N THR A 285 35.36 18.69 -9.71
CA THR A 285 35.39 18.69 -11.18
C THR A 285 34.67 17.46 -11.73
N VAL A 286 33.61 17.67 -12.52
CA VAL A 286 32.93 16.61 -13.27
C VAL A 286 33.85 16.14 -14.41
N ILE A 287 34.24 14.86 -14.39
CA ILE A 287 35.10 14.24 -15.41
C ILE A 287 34.26 13.83 -16.62
N SER A 288 33.12 13.19 -16.38
CA SER A 288 32.26 12.69 -17.44
C SER A 288 30.83 12.55 -16.96
N MET A 289 29.88 12.74 -17.88
CA MET A 289 28.46 12.52 -17.63
C MET A 289 27.86 11.67 -18.75
N LEU A 290 27.01 10.71 -18.39
CA LEU A 290 26.34 9.81 -19.32
C LEU A 290 24.87 9.64 -18.96
N GLU A 291 24.00 9.74 -19.96
CA GLU A 291 22.61 9.32 -19.84
C GLU A 291 22.54 7.79 -19.73
N TYR A 292 22.04 7.27 -18.60
CA TYR A 292 21.96 5.83 -18.39
C TYR A 292 20.80 5.20 -19.16
N ASN A 293 19.67 5.90 -19.24
CA ASN A 293 18.48 5.42 -19.93
C ASN A 293 17.91 6.49 -20.88
N GLU A 294 18.02 6.24 -22.20
CA GLU A 294 17.51 7.13 -23.26
C GLU A 294 16.01 7.40 -23.13
N LYS A 295 15.24 6.40 -22.68
CA LYS A 295 13.80 6.51 -22.46
C LYS A 295 13.51 6.64 -20.96
N SER A 296 12.69 7.62 -20.61
CA SER A 296 12.20 7.79 -19.24
C SER A 296 11.51 6.52 -18.72
N ILE A 297 11.92 6.09 -17.52
CA ILE A 297 11.24 5.04 -16.77
C ILE A 297 9.98 5.66 -16.16
N ILE A 298 8.80 5.19 -16.59
CA ILE A 298 7.53 5.69 -16.08
C ILE A 298 7.16 4.94 -14.79
N HIS A 299 7.37 5.57 -13.64
CA HIS A 299 6.90 5.08 -12.35
C HIS A 299 5.51 5.63 -12.03
N LYS A 300 4.50 4.76 -12.03
CA LYS A 300 3.10 5.14 -11.84
C LYS A 300 2.71 5.12 -10.36
N LEU A 301 2.30 6.28 -9.84
CA LEU A 301 1.61 6.42 -8.56
C LEU A 301 0.13 6.77 -8.81
N SER A 302 -0.70 6.58 -7.79
CA SER A 302 -2.17 6.72 -7.92
C SER A 302 -2.66 8.11 -8.33
N HIS A 303 -1.87 9.15 -8.09
CA HIS A 303 -2.21 10.54 -8.42
C HIS A 303 -1.09 11.26 -9.21
N GLN A 304 0.02 10.58 -9.49
CA GLN A 304 1.17 11.17 -10.18
C GLN A 304 1.88 10.11 -11.02
N HIS A 305 2.35 10.46 -12.21
CA HIS A 305 3.31 9.66 -12.97
C HIS A 305 4.66 10.35 -12.93
N LEU A 306 5.69 9.60 -12.52
CA LEU A 306 7.06 10.08 -12.51
C LEU A 306 7.75 9.55 -13.76
N HIS A 307 8.32 10.46 -14.55
CA HIS A 307 9.17 10.15 -15.68
C HIS A 307 10.61 10.27 -15.18
N ILE A 308 11.31 9.14 -15.08
CA ILE A 308 12.60 9.06 -14.39
C ILE A 308 13.74 8.78 -15.37
N LYS A 309 14.76 9.62 -15.34
CA LYS A 309 16.07 9.40 -15.97
C LYS A 309 17.15 9.32 -14.91
N PHE A 310 18.11 8.43 -15.14
CA PHE A 310 19.34 8.33 -14.37
C PHE A 310 20.50 8.85 -15.20
N TRP A 311 21.37 9.63 -14.57
CA TRP A 311 22.55 10.23 -15.19
C TRP A 311 23.77 9.82 -14.38
N LYS A 312 24.70 9.10 -14.99
CA LYS A 312 25.97 8.74 -14.33
C LYS A 312 26.91 9.92 -14.41
N VAL A 313 27.44 10.36 -13.28
CA VAL A 313 28.33 11.51 -13.16
C VAL A 313 29.59 11.07 -12.44
N ASN A 314 30.73 11.08 -13.13
CA ASN A 314 32.02 10.76 -12.52
C ASN A 314 32.70 12.06 -12.09
N LEU A 315 33.13 12.11 -10.83
CA LEU A 315 33.83 13.24 -10.25
C LEU A 315 35.31 12.95 -10.08
N ASN A 316 36.12 13.99 -10.18
CA ASN A 316 37.53 13.96 -9.79
C ASN A 316 37.68 14.09 -8.27
N GLY A 317 38.60 13.33 -7.68
CA GLY A 317 38.84 13.30 -6.24
C GLY A 317 37.87 12.40 -5.47
N SER A 318 37.71 12.68 -4.17
CA SER A 318 36.90 11.89 -3.24
C SER A 318 35.70 12.68 -2.73
N ILE A 319 34.54 12.03 -2.68
CA ILE A 319 33.33 12.62 -2.08
C ILE A 319 33.43 12.57 -0.56
N GLU A 320 33.23 13.71 0.10
CA GLU A 320 33.12 13.77 1.56
C GLU A 320 31.90 12.98 2.04
N ASN A 321 32.10 12.07 3.01
CA ASN A 321 31.06 11.13 3.48
C ASN A 321 30.46 10.25 2.38
N GLY A 322 31.25 9.97 1.33
CA GLY A 322 30.86 9.06 0.25
C GLY A 322 30.49 7.67 0.77
N ILE A 323 29.45 7.11 0.18
CA ILE A 323 28.89 5.81 0.56
C ILE A 323 29.27 4.79 -0.50
N ASN A 324 29.96 3.73 -0.08
CA ASN A 324 30.26 2.62 -0.98
C ASN A 324 29.01 1.78 -1.29
N LYS A 325 29.09 0.98 -2.35
CA LYS A 325 27.98 0.15 -2.86
C LYS A 325 27.41 -0.85 -1.84
N ALA A 326 28.23 -1.40 -0.95
CA ALA A 326 27.76 -2.34 0.06
C ALA A 326 26.87 -1.66 1.11
N VAL A 327 27.30 -0.48 1.59
CA VAL A 327 26.52 0.33 2.54
C VAL A 327 25.29 0.92 1.85
N LEU A 328 25.40 1.34 0.59
CA LEU A 328 24.29 1.86 -0.20
C LEU A 328 23.08 0.90 -0.18
N ARG A 329 23.31 -0.40 -0.40
CA ARG A 329 22.23 -1.41 -0.44
C ARG A 329 21.48 -1.59 0.88
N THR A 330 22.01 -1.10 1.99
CA THR A 330 21.36 -1.19 3.31
C THR A 330 20.23 -0.17 3.50
N PHE A 331 20.27 0.95 2.77
CA PHE A 331 19.27 2.02 2.91
C PHE A 331 17.93 1.68 2.22
N PRO A 332 16.80 2.21 2.71
CA PRO A 332 15.50 2.01 2.09
C PRO A 332 15.27 3.00 0.93
N PHE A 333 15.12 2.47 -0.29
CA PHE A 333 14.89 3.25 -1.50
C PHE A 333 13.49 3.03 -2.11
N PRO A 334 12.94 3.98 -2.87
CA PRO A 334 11.86 3.70 -3.80
C PRO A 334 12.23 2.54 -4.73
N ILE A 335 11.25 1.69 -5.08
CA ILE A 335 11.52 0.46 -5.86
C ILE A 335 12.22 0.73 -7.20
N VAL A 336 11.96 1.89 -7.82
CA VAL A 336 12.61 2.29 -9.07
C VAL A 336 14.11 2.57 -8.89
N ILE A 337 14.49 3.21 -7.79
CA ILE A 337 15.90 3.48 -7.47
C ILE A 337 16.58 2.20 -6.97
N TYR A 338 15.91 1.41 -6.14
CA TYR A 338 16.42 0.10 -5.71
C TYR A 338 16.74 -0.80 -6.91
N ASN A 339 15.81 -0.91 -7.87
CA ASN A 339 16.02 -1.71 -9.07
C ASN A 339 17.16 -1.19 -9.95
N PHE A 340 17.47 0.10 -9.91
CA PHE A 340 18.66 0.64 -10.55
C PHE A 340 19.92 0.17 -9.82
N ILE A 341 19.98 0.34 -8.49
CA ILE A 341 21.12 -0.07 -7.64
C ILE A 341 21.44 -1.57 -7.75
N GLU A 342 20.42 -2.42 -7.90
CA GLU A 342 20.61 -3.88 -8.01
C GLU A 342 21.09 -4.34 -9.39
N LYS A 343 20.90 -3.52 -10.45
CA LYS A 343 21.38 -3.82 -11.79
C LYS A 343 22.83 -3.42 -12.01
N GLU A 344 23.29 -2.44 -11.24
CA GLU A 344 24.68 -2.03 -11.16
C GLU A 344 25.47 -3.01 -10.31
#